data_AF-A0A497RL73-F1
#
_entry.id   AF-A0A497RL73-F1
#
_cell.length_a   1.000
_cell.length_b   1.000
_cell.length_c   1.000
_cell.angle_alpha   90.00
_cell.angle_beta   90.00
_cell.angle_gamma   90.00
#
_symmetry.space_group_name_H-M   'P 1'
#
loop_
_entity.id
_entity.type
_entity.pdbx_description
1 polymer ?
#
loop_
_entity_poly.entity_id
_entity_poly.type
_entity_poly.pdbx_seq_one_letter_code
_entity_poly.pdbx_strand_id
1 'polypeptide(L)'
;MIRLVKIFDEHVPVVRGKGQFGRYDQLFEVVKKSEPRRLELEDLVEYVEGLRRRYPTHEFRLREVELNGRKFHVIDRKSWKRLEDGRRVRVRDRIPIYVDLERQEFYVPQSYLKRRKRLANYIIMRTLGALGVSRVRYVKTVG
;
A
#
# COMPACT_ATOMS: atom_id res chain seq x y z
N MET A 1 3.98 19.40 -8.10
CA MET A 1 3.11 19.17 -6.93
C MET A 1 2.65 17.71 -6.93
N ILE A 2 2.69 17.01 -5.78
CA ILE A 2 2.25 15.62 -5.69
C ILE A 2 0.75 15.61 -5.36
N ARG A 3 -0.10 15.12 -6.28
CA ARG A 3 -1.51 14.86 -5.96
C ARG A 3 -1.64 13.52 -5.24
N LEU A 4 -2.14 13.55 -4.02
CA LEU A 4 -2.56 12.36 -3.27
C LEU A 4 -4.00 11.99 -3.65
N VAL A 5 -4.30 10.70 -3.69
CA VAL A 5 -5.64 10.15 -3.95
C VAL A 5 -6.06 9.37 -2.71
N LYS A 6 -7.21 9.74 -2.14
CA LYS A 6 -7.78 9.09 -0.96
C LYS A 6 -8.31 7.70 -1.29
N ILE A 7 -7.83 6.70 -0.56
CA ILE A 7 -8.28 5.32 -0.73
C ILE A 7 -9.67 5.16 -0.10
N PHE A 8 -10.51 4.35 -0.74
CA PHE A 8 -11.93 4.11 -0.45
C PHE A 8 -12.89 5.23 -0.87
N ASP A 9 -12.49 6.49 -0.76
CA ASP A 9 -13.33 7.64 -1.18
C ASP A 9 -13.13 8.01 -2.65
N GLU A 10 -11.89 8.26 -3.09
CA GLU A 10 -11.59 8.61 -4.49
C GLU A 10 -11.17 7.40 -5.32
N HIS A 11 -10.63 6.35 -4.68
CA HIS A 11 -10.15 5.15 -5.37
C HIS A 11 -10.41 3.89 -4.55
N VAL A 12 -11.22 2.98 -5.10
CA VAL A 12 -11.43 1.63 -4.58
C VAL A 12 -10.45 0.68 -5.30
N PRO A 13 -9.45 0.12 -4.61
CA PRO A 13 -8.50 -0.79 -5.25
C PRO A 13 -9.19 -2.08 -5.70
N VAL A 14 -8.93 -2.49 -6.94
CA VAL A 14 -9.37 -3.78 -7.49
C VAL A 14 -8.16 -4.65 -7.75
N VAL A 15 -8.17 -5.88 -7.24
CA VAL A 15 -7.11 -6.86 -7.42
C VAL A 15 -7.63 -8.09 -8.16
N ARG A 16 -6.77 -8.71 -8.97
CA ARG A 16 -7.03 -10.00 -9.61
C ARG A 16 -6.34 -11.08 -8.82
N GLY A 17 -7.09 -12.09 -8.40
CA GLY A 17 -6.60 -13.28 -7.71
C GLY A 17 -7.10 -14.54 -8.41
N LYS A 18 -6.61 -15.70 -7.95
CA LYS A 18 -7.13 -17.00 -8.39
C LYS A 18 -8.17 -17.51 -7.40
N GLY A 19 -9.29 -17.98 -7.92
CA GLY A 19 -10.38 -18.63 -7.19
C GLY A 19 -10.51 -20.11 -7.52
N GLN A 20 -11.33 -20.80 -6.72
CA GLN A 20 -11.70 -22.22 -6.92
C GLN A 20 -10.46 -23.12 -7.16
N PHE A 21 -9.59 -23.22 -6.16
CA PHE A 21 -8.34 -24.00 -6.21
C PHE A 21 -7.41 -23.62 -7.37
N GLY A 22 -7.42 -22.37 -7.80
CA GLY A 22 -6.52 -21.90 -8.86
C GLY A 22 -7.13 -21.86 -10.26
N ARG A 23 -8.34 -22.39 -10.45
CA ARG A 23 -8.93 -22.63 -11.78
C ARG A 23 -9.38 -21.36 -12.49
N TYR A 24 -9.93 -20.39 -11.75
CA TYR A 24 -10.51 -19.19 -12.36
C TYR A 24 -9.83 -17.93 -11.87
N ASP A 25 -9.72 -16.94 -12.75
CA ASP A 25 -9.37 -15.60 -12.32
C ASP A 25 -10.59 -14.90 -11.73
N GLN A 26 -10.41 -14.22 -10.63
CA GLN A 26 -11.47 -13.49 -9.94
C GLN A 26 -11.01 -12.08 -9.62
N LEU A 27 -11.95 -11.15 -9.69
CA LEU A 27 -11.75 -9.77 -9.27
C LEU A 27 -12.27 -9.58 -7.86
N PHE A 28 -11.46 -8.90 -7.04
CA PHE A 28 -11.81 -8.53 -5.69
C PHE A 28 -11.62 -7.03 -5.50
N GLU A 29 -12.57 -6.40 -4.84
CA GLU A 29 -12.46 -5.03 -4.37
C GLU A 29 -11.90 -5.01 -2.95
N VAL A 30 -10.95 -4.11 -2.71
CA VAL A 30 -10.45 -3.81 -1.37
C VAL A 30 -11.38 -2.75 -0.78
N VAL A 31 -12.17 -3.16 0.20
CA VAL A 31 -13.16 -2.30 0.85
C VAL A 31 -12.77 -2.06 2.31
N LYS A 32 -13.13 -0.90 2.84
CA LYS A 32 -12.97 -0.58 4.27
C LYS A 32 -13.81 -1.56 5.08
N LYS A 33 -13.30 -2.02 6.23
CA LYS A 33 -14.13 -2.77 7.18
C LYS A 33 -15.22 -1.86 7.75
N SER A 34 -16.34 -2.45 8.17
CA SER A 34 -17.40 -1.72 8.89
C SER A 34 -16.86 -1.11 10.18
N GLU A 35 -16.08 -1.90 10.92
CA GLU A 35 -15.37 -1.51 12.13
C GLU A 35 -13.86 -1.71 11.88
N PRO A 36 -13.19 -0.73 11.25
CA PRO A 36 -11.76 -0.80 11.06
C PRO A 36 -11.05 -0.61 12.39
N ARG A 37 -9.94 -1.32 12.59
CA ARG A 37 -9.03 -1.04 13.71
C ARG A 37 -8.56 0.41 13.59
N ARG A 38 -8.68 1.18 14.68
CA ARG A 38 -8.04 2.50 14.78
C ARG A 38 -6.53 2.28 14.88
N LEU A 39 -5.80 2.84 13.94
CA LEU A 39 -4.35 2.72 13.88
C LEU A 39 -3.70 3.76 14.76
N GLU A 40 -2.67 3.32 15.48
CA GLU A 40 -1.72 4.17 16.19
C GLU A 40 -0.36 4.15 15.48
N LEU A 41 0.58 4.96 15.97
CA LEU A 41 1.92 5.04 15.36
C LEU A 41 2.66 3.70 15.51
N GLU A 42 2.47 3.07 16.67
CA GLU A 42 3.02 1.78 17.06
C GLU A 42 2.65 0.69 16.05
N ASP A 43 1.42 0.69 15.55
CA ASP A 43 0.96 -0.25 14.53
C ASP A 43 1.74 -0.09 13.21
N LEU A 44 2.02 1.16 12.82
CA LEU A 44 2.79 1.43 11.60
C LEU A 44 4.26 1.03 11.78
N VAL A 45 4.82 1.27 12.96
CA VAL A 45 6.18 0.89 13.32
C VAL A 45 6.31 -0.64 13.30
N GLU A 46 5.43 -1.35 14.00
CA GLU A 46 5.43 -2.82 14.04
C GLU A 46 5.29 -3.41 12.64
N TYR A 47 4.38 -2.86 11.83
CA TYR A 47 4.19 -3.28 10.45
C TYR A 47 5.48 -3.12 9.61
N VAL A 48 6.14 -1.96 9.69
CA VAL A 48 7.38 -1.70 8.96
C VAL A 48 8.53 -2.57 9.47
N GLU A 49 8.66 -2.80 10.78
CA GLU A 49 9.66 -3.72 11.34
C GLU A 49 9.41 -5.18 10.92
N GLY A 50 8.15 -5.60 10.84
CA GLY A 50 7.79 -6.88 10.24
C GLY A 50 8.23 -6.99 8.77
N LEU A 51 8.06 -5.92 7.99
CA LEU A 51 8.55 -5.87 6.61
C LEU A 51 10.07 -5.91 6.52
N ARG A 52 10.79 -5.20 7.41
CA ARG A 52 12.26 -5.22 7.48
C ARG A 52 12.78 -6.62 7.79
N ARG A 53 12.19 -7.31 8.77
CA ARG A 53 12.57 -8.70 9.12
C ARG A 53 12.32 -9.67 7.96
N ARG A 54 11.18 -9.54 7.29
CA ARG A 54 10.80 -10.43 6.18
C ARG A 54 11.60 -10.17 4.90
N TYR A 55 11.98 -8.93 4.68
CA TYR A 55 12.64 -8.46 3.46
C TYR A 55 13.80 -7.51 3.79
N PRO A 56 14.89 -8.01 4.40
CA PRO A 56 15.97 -7.17 4.94
C PRO A 56 16.65 -6.32 3.86
N THR A 57 16.73 -6.82 2.63
CA THR A 57 17.36 -6.14 1.48
C THR A 57 16.52 -5.02 0.87
N HIS A 58 15.25 -4.89 1.27
CA HIS A 58 14.31 -3.96 0.64
C HIS A 58 14.29 -2.57 1.28
N GLU A 59 14.97 -2.40 2.42
CA GLU A 59 15.14 -1.11 3.10
C GLU A 59 13.81 -0.34 3.29
N PHE A 60 12.81 -1.04 3.83
CA PHE A 60 11.54 -0.46 4.22
C PHE A 60 11.74 0.60 5.32
N ARG A 61 10.91 1.64 5.30
CA ARG A 61 10.98 2.76 6.24
C ARG A 61 9.61 3.36 6.47
N LEU A 62 9.45 3.89 7.68
CA LEU A 62 8.40 4.83 8.04
C LEU A 62 9.04 6.21 8.08
N ARG A 63 8.42 7.20 7.45
CA ARG A 63 8.89 8.59 7.48
C ARG A 63 7.72 9.53 7.70
N GLU A 64 7.97 10.65 8.34
CA GLU A 64 6.98 11.71 8.51
C GLU A 64 7.13 12.76 7.41
N VAL A 65 6.01 13.27 6.92
CA VAL A 65 5.97 14.35 5.93
C VAL A 65 4.78 15.23 6.24
N GLU A 66 4.98 16.54 6.19
CA GLU A 66 3.89 17.50 6.19
C GLU A 66 3.56 17.92 4.75
N LEU A 67 2.28 17.83 4.37
CA LEU A 67 1.79 18.27 3.07
C LEU A 67 0.50 19.06 3.26
N ASN A 68 0.48 20.31 2.79
CA ASN A 68 -0.68 21.21 2.90
C ASN A 68 -1.22 21.32 4.34
N GLY A 69 -0.33 21.45 5.33
CA GLY A 69 -0.68 21.55 6.76
C GLY A 69 -1.19 20.26 7.39
N ARG A 70 -1.09 19.12 6.70
CA ARG A 70 -1.45 17.79 7.24
C ARG A 70 -0.21 16.94 7.46
N LYS A 71 -0.14 16.29 8.61
CA LYS A 71 0.93 15.34 8.96
C LYS A 71 0.60 13.95 8.42
N PHE A 72 1.55 13.36 7.71
CA PHE A 72 1.44 12.01 7.19
C PHE A 72 2.59 11.14 7.64
N HIS A 73 2.26 9.93 8.06
CA HIS A 73 3.22 8.83 8.21
C HIS A 73 3.24 8.05 6.90
N VAL A 74 4.41 7.95 6.27
CA VAL A 74 4.56 7.35 4.95
C VAL A 74 5.30 6.03 5.06
N ILE A 75 4.57 4.95 4.80
CA ILE A 75 5.14 3.61 4.63
C ILE A 75 5.74 3.54 3.22
N ASP A 76 7.05 3.32 3.15
CA ASP A 76 7.79 3.37 1.91
C ASP A 76 9.06 2.50 1.96
N ARG A 77 9.84 2.50 0.89
CA ARG A 77 11.22 2.00 0.87
C ARG A 77 12.12 2.90 0.04
N LYS A 78 13.44 2.67 0.10
CA LYS A 78 14.39 3.42 -0.74
C LYS A 78 14.04 3.31 -2.23
N SER A 79 14.25 4.42 -2.95
CA SER A 79 13.94 4.53 -4.38
C SER A 79 15.02 3.91 -5.27
N TRP A 80 16.14 3.49 -4.70
CA TRP A 80 17.27 2.85 -5.35
C TRP A 80 17.81 1.74 -4.44
N LYS A 81 18.46 0.74 -5.05
CA LYS A 81 19.24 -0.29 -4.36
C LYS A 81 20.64 -0.35 -4.96
N ARG A 82 21.64 -0.71 -4.15
CA ARG A 82 23.01 -0.96 -4.63
C ARG A 82 23.13 -2.43 -5.02
N LEU A 83 23.68 -2.69 -6.19
CA LEU A 83 24.04 -4.04 -6.62
C LEU A 83 25.42 -4.42 -6.05
N GLU A 84 25.77 -5.71 -6.13
CA GLU A 84 27.07 -6.24 -5.68
C GLU A 84 28.24 -5.55 -6.38
N ASP A 85 28.09 -5.22 -7.66
CA ASP A 85 29.06 -4.45 -8.46
C ASP A 85 29.11 -2.95 -8.13
N GLY A 86 28.38 -2.51 -7.10
CA GLY A 86 28.34 -1.14 -6.64
C GLY A 86 27.40 -0.20 -7.41
N ARG A 87 26.80 -0.63 -8.54
CA ARG A 87 25.86 0.19 -9.32
C ARG A 87 24.57 0.47 -8.56
N ARG A 88 24.00 1.66 -8.76
CA ARG A 88 22.69 2.04 -8.18
C ARG A 88 21.58 1.80 -9.21
N VAL A 89 20.60 0.97 -8.84
CA VAL A 89 19.44 0.69 -9.70
C VAL A 89 18.17 1.20 -9.04
N ARG A 90 17.33 1.89 -9.82
CA ARG A 90 16.04 2.40 -9.36
C ARG A 90 15.08 1.25 -9.04
N VAL A 91 14.45 1.31 -7.88
CA VAL A 91 13.40 0.35 -7.45
C VAL A 91 12.12 0.65 -8.23
N ARG A 92 11.72 -0.29 -9.09
CA ARG A 92 10.57 -0.13 -10.00
C ARG A 92 9.24 -0.55 -9.38
N ASP A 93 9.26 -1.17 -8.22
CA ASP A 93 8.11 -1.73 -7.54
C ASP A 93 7.79 -1.01 -6.21
N ARG A 94 8.32 0.20 -6.03
CA ARG A 94 8.03 1.09 -4.89
C ARG A 94 6.68 1.79 -5.06
N ILE A 95 5.77 1.62 -4.11
CA ILE A 95 4.51 2.37 -3.96
C ILE A 95 4.46 2.91 -2.52
N PRO A 96 4.58 4.23 -2.30
CA PRO A 96 4.43 4.81 -0.96
C PRO A 96 2.95 4.89 -0.57
N ILE A 97 2.64 4.55 0.68
CA ILE A 97 1.31 4.74 1.29
C ILE A 97 1.43 5.81 2.36
N TYR A 98 0.62 6.84 2.24
CA TYR A 98 0.52 7.95 3.16
C TYR A 98 -0.65 7.69 4.12
N VAL A 99 -0.39 7.83 5.42
CA VAL A 99 -1.36 7.58 6.48
C VAL A 99 -1.52 8.84 7.31
N ASP A 100 -2.74 9.37 7.33
CA ASP A 100 -3.18 10.41 8.28
C ASP A 100 -3.81 9.66 9.48
N LEU A 101 -3.05 9.53 10.57
CA LEU A 101 -3.48 8.83 11.78
C LEU A 101 -4.54 9.60 12.56
N GLU A 102 -4.61 10.92 12.41
CA GLU A 102 -5.62 11.74 13.09
C GLU A 102 -7.01 11.46 12.49
N ARG A 103 -7.10 11.47 11.16
CA ARG A 103 -8.36 11.24 10.43
C ARG A 103 -8.63 9.78 10.11
N GLN A 104 -7.65 8.89 10.33
CA GLN A 104 -7.70 7.48 9.93
C GLN A 104 -7.93 7.33 8.41
N GLU A 105 -7.17 8.12 7.64
CA GLU A 105 -7.29 8.21 6.19
C GLU A 105 -6.01 7.76 5.50
N PHE A 106 -6.16 7.15 4.33
CA PHE A 106 -5.09 6.51 3.59
C PHE A 106 -5.02 7.06 2.18
N TYR A 107 -3.79 7.30 1.72
CA TYR A 107 -3.56 7.96 0.45
C TYR A 107 -2.40 7.32 -0.32
N VAL A 108 -2.45 7.44 -1.64
CA VAL A 108 -1.33 7.12 -2.53
C VAL A 108 -1.13 8.24 -3.56
N PRO A 109 0.09 8.49 -4.05
CA PRO A 109 0.28 9.47 -5.11
C PRO A 109 -0.40 9.03 -6.41
N GLN A 110 -1.16 9.93 -7.03
CA GLN A 110 -1.93 9.65 -8.25
C GLN A 110 -1.08 9.07 -9.39
N SER A 111 0.19 9.49 -9.49
CA SER A 111 1.12 9.00 -10.50
C SER A 111 1.29 7.48 -10.47
N TYR A 112 1.23 6.87 -9.29
CA TYR A 112 1.35 5.42 -9.13
C TYR A 112 0.10 4.68 -9.58
N LEU A 113 -1.09 5.24 -9.33
CA LEU A 113 -2.35 4.69 -9.84
C LEU A 113 -2.42 4.78 -11.37
N LYS A 114 -1.93 5.88 -11.97
CA LYS A 114 -1.91 6.05 -13.44
C LYS A 114 -0.91 5.11 -14.12
N ARG A 115 0.32 5.02 -13.61
CA ARG A 115 1.42 4.31 -14.29
C ARG A 115 1.56 2.84 -13.88
N ARG A 116 1.07 2.48 -12.68
CA ARG A 116 1.32 1.17 -12.04
C ARG A 116 0.09 0.67 -11.27
N LYS A 117 -1.11 0.87 -11.83
CA LYS A 117 -2.41 0.58 -11.19
C LYS A 117 -2.45 -0.78 -10.51
N ARG A 118 -2.05 -1.85 -11.22
CA ARG A 118 -2.08 -3.23 -10.70
C ARG A 118 -1.21 -3.40 -9.45
N LEU A 119 0.03 -2.91 -9.49
CA LEU A 119 0.95 -2.99 -8.36
C LEU A 119 0.46 -2.10 -7.20
N ALA A 120 0.00 -0.87 -7.50
CA ALA A 120 -0.52 0.02 -6.48
C ALA A 120 -1.71 -0.62 -5.75
N ASN A 121 -2.67 -1.19 -6.48
CA ASN A 121 -3.81 -1.88 -5.88
C ASN A 121 -3.38 -3.06 -5.01
N TYR A 122 -2.41 -3.85 -5.48
CA TYR A 122 -1.87 -4.97 -4.70
C TYR A 122 -1.20 -4.51 -3.40
N ILE A 123 -0.35 -3.47 -3.46
CA ILE A 123 0.32 -2.95 -2.26
C ILE A 123 -0.70 -2.35 -1.29
N ILE A 124 -1.69 -1.60 -1.78
CA ILE A 124 -2.79 -1.08 -0.93
C ILE A 124 -3.53 -2.23 -0.24
N MET A 125 -3.91 -3.28 -0.98
CA MET A 125 -4.57 -4.47 -0.41
C MET A 125 -3.72 -5.09 0.69
N ARG A 126 -2.43 -5.34 0.44
CA ARG A 126 -1.54 -6.02 1.38
C ARG A 126 -1.31 -5.19 2.63
N THR A 127 -1.06 -3.88 2.48
CA THR A 127 -0.78 -3.00 3.61
C THR A 127 -2.03 -2.73 4.44
N LEU A 128 -3.13 -2.31 3.84
CA LEU A 128 -4.35 -2.01 4.59
C LEU A 128 -5.04 -3.27 5.13
N GLY A 129 -4.85 -4.43 4.48
CA GLY A 129 -5.30 -5.71 5.01
C GLY A 129 -4.53 -6.13 6.25
N ALA A 130 -3.19 -6.03 6.20
CA ALA A 130 -2.33 -6.38 7.34
C ALA A 130 -2.51 -5.44 8.53
N LEU A 131 -2.74 -4.15 8.27
CA LEU A 131 -3.09 -3.16 9.30
C LEU A 131 -4.54 -3.33 9.83
N GLY A 132 -5.30 -4.30 9.33
CA GLY A 132 -6.65 -4.59 9.81
C GLY A 132 -7.71 -3.56 9.40
N VAL A 133 -7.40 -2.63 8.50
CA VAL A 133 -8.28 -1.55 8.01
C VAL A 133 -9.27 -2.05 6.96
N SER A 134 -8.84 -2.99 6.11
CA SER A 134 -9.58 -3.40 4.93
C SER A 134 -9.86 -4.90 4.87
N ARG A 135 -10.84 -5.27 4.06
CA ARG A 135 -11.11 -6.65 3.64
C ARG A 135 -11.29 -6.70 2.14
N VAL A 136 -11.18 -7.90 1.56
CA VAL A 136 -11.48 -8.11 0.14
C VAL A 136 -12.93 -8.55 -0.01
N ARG A 137 -13.63 -8.00 -1.01
CA ARG A 137 -14.98 -8.37 -1.42
C ARG A 137 -14.91 -8.97 -2.82
N TYR A 138 -15.40 -10.18 -3.00
CA TYR A 138 -15.51 -10.79 -4.33
C TYR A 138 -16.46 -9.97 -5.21
N VAL A 139 -16.05 -9.73 -6.45
CA VAL A 139 -16.86 -9.02 -7.45
C VAL A 139 -17.40 -10.01 -8.47
N LYS A 140 -16.49 -10.65 -9.22
CA LYS A 140 -16.85 -11.62 -10.26
C LYS A 140 -15.66 -12.49 -10.67
N THR A 141 -15.98 -13.64 -11.22
CA THR A 141 -15.07 -14.45 -12.03
C THR A 141 -14.88 -13.80 -13.40
N VAL A 142 -13.65 -13.85 -13.92
CA VAL A 142 -13.25 -13.35 -15.23
C VAL A 142 -12.46 -14.45 -15.93
N GLY A 143 -12.96 -14.87 -17.09
CA GLY A 143 -12.43 -16.01 -17.84
C GLY A 143 -13.50 -16.50 -18.79
#